data_AF-A0A9E4XC53-F1
#
_entry.id   AF-A0A9E4XC53-F1
#
_cell.length_a   1.000
_cell.length_b   1.000
_cell.length_c   1.000
_cell.angle_alpha   90.00
_cell.angle_beta   90.00
_cell.angle_gamma   90.00
#
_symmetry.space_group_name_H-M   'P 1'
#
loop_
_entity.id
_entity.type
_entity.pdbx_description
1 polymer ?
#
loop_
_entity_poly.entity_id
_entity_poly.type
_entity_poly.pdbx_seq_one_letter_code
_entity_poly.pdbx_strand_id
1 'polypeptide(L)'
;MVKETNLRGKQGRLAFAYLVHERTRTVPEEELATIIWPHELSPAWEGALSAITSRIRTTLSMDPLKQQGVSFYRSSGQYQLDLPTDVWIDLEPGASAIDRAEAYLRNGSAEQVLGPAGAAASIARRPFLPGIDGYWVDSLRGKLQRQLLRALDCLSESQRLVGEPMVAVETATEAVKLDNLREERTNF
;
A
#
# COMPACT_ATOMS: atom_id res chain seq x y z
N MET A 1 -11.49 -0.68 -16.72
CA MET A 1 -10.55 -0.09 -15.73
C MET A 1 -11.30 0.94 -14.89
N VAL A 2 -11.48 0.69 -13.59
CA VAL A 2 -12.01 1.71 -12.67
C VAL A 2 -10.97 2.82 -12.55
N LYS A 3 -11.35 4.06 -12.82
CA LYS A 3 -10.47 5.21 -12.62
C LYS A 3 -10.67 5.76 -11.21
N GLU A 4 -9.62 6.29 -10.62
CA GLU A 4 -9.63 6.94 -9.31
C GLU A 4 -10.75 8.00 -9.17
N THR A 5 -11.08 8.69 -10.28
CA THR A 5 -12.16 9.69 -10.37
C THR A 5 -13.56 9.14 -10.06
N ASN A 6 -13.77 7.83 -10.18
CA ASN A 6 -15.08 7.20 -9.96
C ASN A 6 -15.44 7.13 -8.46
N LEU A 7 -14.43 7.11 -7.58
CA LEU A 7 -14.59 7.02 -6.12
C LEU A 7 -14.76 8.39 -5.43
N ARG A 8 -14.86 9.48 -6.22
CA ARG A 8 -15.02 10.91 -5.87
C ARG A 8 -14.75 11.29 -4.40
N GLY A 9 -13.73 12.12 -4.20
CA GLY A 9 -13.38 12.72 -2.90
C GLY A 9 -12.36 11.88 -2.12
N LYS A 10 -11.76 12.50 -1.09
CA LYS A 10 -10.71 11.88 -0.28
C LYS A 10 -11.22 10.66 0.49
N GLN A 11 -12.39 10.77 1.12
CA GLN A 11 -13.00 9.74 1.97
C GLN A 11 -13.36 8.46 1.21
N GLY A 12 -13.95 8.57 0.01
CA GLY A 12 -14.30 7.40 -0.80
C GLY A 12 -13.08 6.61 -1.28
N ARG A 13 -12.01 7.31 -1.67
CA ARG A 13 -10.73 6.68 -2.03
C ARG A 13 -10.07 6.00 -0.84
N LEU A 14 -10.08 6.65 0.32
CA LEU A 14 -9.54 6.10 1.56
C LEU A 14 -10.27 4.82 1.98
N ALA A 15 -11.61 4.86 1.99
CA ALA A 15 -12.45 3.70 2.31
C ALA A 15 -12.18 2.53 1.35
N PHE A 16 -12.14 2.79 0.04
CA PHE A 16 -11.86 1.76 -0.95
C PHE A 16 -10.47 1.16 -0.78
N ALA A 17 -9.43 1.98 -0.62
CA ALA A 17 -8.06 1.50 -0.43
C ALA A 17 -7.93 0.67 0.86
N TYR A 18 -8.60 1.09 1.94
CA TYR A 18 -8.64 0.35 3.20
C TYR A 18 -9.28 -1.04 3.00
N LEU A 19 -10.44 -1.11 2.36
CA LEU A 19 -11.14 -2.37 2.09
C LEU A 19 -10.37 -3.30 1.16
N VAL A 20 -9.64 -2.77 0.18
CA VAL A 20 -8.71 -3.56 -0.66
C VAL A 20 -7.57 -4.13 0.18
N HIS A 21 -6.99 -3.31 1.06
CA HIS A 21 -5.90 -3.74 1.94
C HIS A 21 -6.35 -4.84 2.91
N GLU A 22 -7.56 -4.74 3.44
CA GLU A 22 -8.16 -5.66 4.42
C GLU A 22 -9.03 -6.76 3.79
N ARG A 23 -8.92 -7.00 2.47
CA ARG A 23 -9.78 -7.93 1.71
C ARG A 23 -9.87 -9.36 2.29
N THR A 24 -8.87 -9.78 3.07
CA THR A 24 -8.81 -11.11 3.70
C THR A 24 -9.67 -11.24 4.95
N ARG A 25 -10.35 -10.17 5.39
CA ARG A 25 -11.27 -10.17 6.53
C ARG A 25 -12.46 -9.23 6.31
N THR A 26 -13.44 -9.32 7.19
CA THR A 26 -14.47 -8.29 7.31
C THR A 26 -13.96 -7.10 8.12
N VAL A 27 -14.49 -5.91 7.79
CA VAL A 27 -14.20 -4.64 8.46
C VAL A 27 -15.49 -4.12 9.11
N PRO A 28 -15.52 -3.93 10.44
CA PRO A 28 -16.64 -3.31 11.15
C PRO A 28 -16.86 -1.86 10.72
N GLU A 29 -18.10 -1.38 10.83
CA GLU A 29 -18.47 -0.04 10.41
C GLU A 29 -17.81 1.06 11.24
N GLU A 30 -17.66 0.85 12.54
CA GLU A 30 -16.98 1.75 13.45
C GLU A 30 -15.49 1.84 13.12
N GLU A 31 -14.86 0.69 12.82
CA GLU A 31 -13.46 0.65 12.40
C GLU A 31 -13.27 1.44 11.09
N LEU A 32 -14.10 1.16 10.08
CA LEU A 32 -14.05 1.89 8.82
C LEU A 32 -14.30 3.39 9.00
N ALA A 33 -15.22 3.76 9.90
CA ALA A 33 -15.50 5.16 10.22
C ALA A 33 -14.29 5.84 10.88
N THR A 34 -13.61 5.17 11.81
CA THR A 34 -12.39 5.72 12.45
C THR A 34 -11.27 5.97 11.44
N ILE A 35 -11.16 5.13 10.41
CA ILE A 35 -10.20 5.31 9.32
C ILE A 35 -10.55 6.55 8.48
N ILE A 36 -11.83 6.73 8.15
CA ILE A 36 -12.30 7.81 7.27
C ILE A 36 -12.32 9.17 8.00
N TRP A 37 -12.65 9.17 9.29
CA TRP A 37 -12.81 10.34 10.15
C TRP A 37 -12.03 10.18 11.47
N PRO A 38 -10.68 10.22 11.42
CA PRO A 38 -9.84 9.95 12.59
C PRO A 38 -9.92 11.00 13.70
N HIS A 39 -10.38 12.22 13.38
CA HIS A 39 -10.39 13.35 14.31
C HIS A 39 -11.79 13.86 14.68
N GLU A 40 -12.82 13.58 13.86
CA GLU A 40 -14.19 14.08 14.08
C GLU A 40 -15.22 13.10 13.52
N LEU A 41 -15.70 12.18 14.36
CA LEU A 41 -16.93 11.43 14.07
C LEU A 41 -18.12 12.36 14.33
N SER A 42 -18.68 12.93 13.25
CA SER A 42 -19.98 13.59 13.32
C SER A 42 -21.03 12.62 13.88
N PRO A 43 -22.01 13.05 14.69
CA PRO A 43 -23.09 12.19 15.19
C PRO A 43 -23.93 11.47 14.13
N ALA A 44 -23.72 11.76 12.84
CA ALA A 44 -24.42 11.16 11.70
C ALA A 44 -23.46 10.49 10.69
N TRP A 45 -22.31 9.99 11.14
CA TRP A 45 -21.31 9.36 10.28
C TRP A 45 -21.85 8.10 9.58
N GLU A 46 -22.83 7.40 10.15
CA GLU A 46 -23.45 6.20 9.58
C GLU A 46 -24.13 6.52 8.24
N GLY A 47 -24.80 7.67 8.14
CA GLY A 47 -25.43 8.13 6.90
C GLY A 47 -24.39 8.44 5.82
N ALA A 48 -23.31 9.12 6.19
CA ALA A 48 -22.20 9.42 5.28
C ALA A 48 -21.48 8.13 4.83
N LEU A 49 -21.25 7.19 5.74
CA LEU A 49 -20.65 5.90 5.44
C LEU A 49 -21.54 5.06 4.50
N SER A 50 -22.85 5.06 4.72
CA SER A 50 -23.81 4.40 3.84
C SER A 50 -23.77 4.99 2.42
N ALA A 51 -23.62 6.31 2.28
CA ALA A 51 -23.49 6.97 0.98
C ALA A 51 -22.17 6.62 0.28
N ILE A 52 -21.05 6.57 1.00
CA ILE A 52 -19.73 6.16 0.48
C ILE A 52 -19.77 4.70 0.01
N THR A 53 -20.20 3.79 0.88
CA THR A 53 -20.22 2.34 0.60
C THR A 53 -21.22 1.97 -0.49
N SER A 54 -22.37 2.67 -0.59
CA SER A 54 -23.28 2.53 -1.73
C SER A 54 -22.62 2.92 -3.04
N ARG A 55 -21.83 4.00 -3.06
CA ARG A 55 -21.10 4.43 -4.26
C ARG A 55 -19.99 3.44 -4.64
N ILE A 56 -19.25 2.91 -3.66
CA ILE A 56 -18.29 1.83 -3.88
C ILE A 56 -18.99 0.64 -4.52
N ARG A 57 -20.11 0.17 -3.91
CA ARG A 57 -20.91 -0.92 -4.46
C ARG A 57 -21.36 -0.66 -5.88
N THR A 58 -21.91 0.51 -6.20
CA THR A 58 -22.34 0.86 -7.55
C THR A 58 -21.17 0.85 -8.54
N THR A 59 -20.01 1.38 -8.15
CA THR A 59 -18.82 1.40 -9.00
C THR A 59 -18.30 -0.01 -9.29
N LEU A 60 -18.35 -0.90 -8.29
CA LEU A 60 -17.88 -2.29 -8.42
C LEU A 60 -18.91 -3.20 -9.09
N SER A 61 -20.20 -2.86 -9.02
CA SER A 61 -21.28 -3.60 -9.68
C SER A 61 -21.37 -3.33 -11.19
N MET A 62 -20.47 -2.52 -11.75
CA MET A 62 -20.37 -2.34 -13.20
C MET A 62 -20.06 -3.67 -13.88
N ASP A 63 -20.78 -3.99 -14.96
CA ASP A 63 -20.77 -5.31 -15.61
C ASP A 63 -19.38 -5.93 -15.83
N PRO A 64 -18.34 -5.19 -16.28
CA PRO A 64 -17.03 -5.79 -16.49
C PRO A 64 -16.37 -6.31 -15.20
N LEU A 65 -16.55 -5.62 -14.07
CA LEU A 65 -15.91 -5.98 -12.80
C LEU A 65 -16.66 -7.13 -12.12
N LYS A 66 -17.99 -7.10 -12.21
CA LYS A 66 -18.84 -8.17 -11.71
C LYS A 66 -18.57 -9.48 -12.44
N GLN A 67 -18.40 -9.43 -13.77
CA GLN A 67 -18.01 -10.60 -14.58
C GLN A 67 -16.61 -11.11 -14.24
N GLN A 68 -15.72 -10.22 -13.82
CA GLN A 68 -14.38 -10.60 -13.35
C GLN A 68 -14.40 -11.22 -11.94
N GLY A 69 -15.54 -11.25 -11.24
CA GLY A 69 -15.64 -11.84 -9.90
C GLY A 69 -15.37 -10.87 -8.75
N VAL A 70 -15.29 -9.57 -9.02
CA VAL A 70 -15.21 -8.55 -7.96
C VAL A 70 -16.57 -8.44 -7.26
N SER A 71 -16.59 -8.57 -5.95
CA SER A 71 -17.83 -8.44 -5.17
C SER A 71 -17.61 -7.64 -3.89
N PHE A 72 -18.65 -6.88 -3.50
CA PHE A 72 -18.64 -6.05 -2.31
C PHE A 72 -19.79 -6.45 -1.41
N TYR A 73 -19.47 -6.91 -0.22
CA TYR A 73 -20.40 -7.39 0.78
C TYR A 73 -20.61 -6.33 1.87
N ARG A 74 -21.88 -6.15 2.24
CA ARG A 74 -22.31 -5.36 3.39
C ARG A 74 -23.37 -6.17 4.14
N SER A 75 -23.11 -6.53 5.38
CA SER A 75 -24.06 -7.27 6.23
C SER A 75 -23.87 -6.91 7.70
N SER A 76 -24.94 -6.53 8.40
CA SER A 76 -24.92 -6.25 9.85
C SER A 76 -23.74 -5.39 10.35
N GLY A 77 -23.48 -4.26 9.69
CA GLY A 77 -22.38 -3.36 10.04
C GLY A 77 -20.98 -3.87 9.66
N GLN A 78 -20.88 -4.96 8.89
CA GLN A 78 -19.62 -5.49 8.38
C GLN A 78 -19.49 -5.23 6.89
N TYR A 79 -18.28 -4.85 6.45
CA TYR A 79 -17.92 -4.61 5.06
C TYR A 79 -16.79 -5.52 4.63
N GLN A 80 -16.87 -6.06 3.41
CA GLN A 80 -15.76 -6.79 2.82
C GLN A 80 -15.74 -6.60 1.32
N LEU A 81 -14.54 -6.43 0.78
CA LEU A 81 -14.29 -6.47 -0.66
C LEU A 81 -13.66 -7.82 -0.98
N ASP A 82 -14.34 -8.61 -1.79
CA ASP A 82 -13.82 -9.87 -2.30
C ASP A 82 -13.31 -9.64 -3.72
N LEU A 83 -12.06 -10.07 -3.93
CA LEU A 83 -11.31 -9.84 -5.15
C LEU A 83 -10.86 -11.21 -5.68
N PRO A 84 -10.94 -11.42 -7.01
CA PRO A 84 -10.37 -12.60 -7.64
C PRO A 84 -8.91 -12.81 -7.27
N THR A 85 -8.48 -14.08 -7.26
CA THR A 85 -7.12 -14.46 -6.82
C THR A 85 -6.02 -13.95 -7.74
N ASP A 86 -6.35 -13.56 -8.97
CA ASP A 86 -5.43 -12.97 -9.96
C ASP A 86 -5.37 -11.44 -9.89
N VAL A 87 -6.11 -10.79 -8.98
CA VAL A 87 -6.02 -9.34 -8.78
C VAL A 87 -4.64 -8.98 -8.24
N TRP A 88 -3.98 -8.08 -8.95
CA TRP A 88 -2.67 -7.57 -8.57
C TRP A 88 -2.80 -6.33 -7.69
N ILE A 89 -2.48 -6.48 -6.40
CA ILE A 89 -2.39 -5.38 -5.42
C ILE A 89 -0.91 -5.13 -5.18
N ASP A 90 -0.36 -4.04 -5.72
CA ASP A 90 1.09 -3.75 -5.73
C ASP A 90 1.79 -3.90 -4.37
N LEU A 91 1.13 -3.51 -3.27
CA LEU A 91 1.66 -3.67 -1.90
C LEU A 91 2.05 -5.11 -1.56
N GLU A 92 1.33 -6.12 -2.07
CA GLU A 92 1.57 -7.53 -1.75
C GLU A 92 2.80 -8.11 -2.44
N PRO A 93 2.96 -8.02 -3.78
CA PRO A 93 4.20 -8.39 -4.44
C PRO A 93 5.37 -7.54 -4.00
N GLY A 94 5.17 -6.27 -3.64
CA GLY A 94 6.21 -5.42 -3.04
C GLY A 94 6.76 -6.02 -1.74
N ALA A 95 5.87 -6.43 -0.84
CA ALA A 95 6.24 -7.09 0.41
C ALA A 95 6.96 -8.43 0.17
N SER A 96 6.41 -9.28 -0.71
CA SER A 96 7.05 -10.56 -1.05
C SER A 96 8.39 -10.39 -1.77
N ALA A 97 8.54 -9.35 -2.59
CA ALA A 97 9.76 -9.09 -3.33
C ALA A 97 10.92 -8.70 -2.41
N ILE A 98 10.70 -7.85 -1.41
CA ILE A 98 11.79 -7.50 -0.48
C ILE A 98 12.25 -8.72 0.33
N ASP A 99 11.32 -9.56 0.80
CA ASP A 99 11.68 -10.77 1.56
C ASP A 99 12.48 -11.77 0.69
N ARG A 100 12.17 -11.88 -0.61
CA ARG A 100 12.96 -12.67 -1.57
C ARG A 100 14.35 -12.08 -1.82
N ALA A 101 14.47 -10.76 -1.97
CA ALA A 101 15.76 -10.10 -2.17
C ALA A 101 16.71 -10.36 -0.99
N GLU A 102 16.22 -10.21 0.23
CA GLU A 102 17.00 -10.49 1.43
C GLU A 102 17.39 -11.97 1.55
N ALA A 103 16.50 -12.88 1.13
CA ALA A 103 16.81 -14.30 1.08
C ALA A 103 17.95 -14.61 0.11
N TYR A 104 17.98 -13.98 -1.08
CA TYR A 104 19.09 -14.14 -2.02
C TYR A 104 20.42 -13.67 -1.44
N LEU A 105 20.45 -12.52 -0.75
CA LEU A 105 21.66 -12.07 -0.06
C LEU A 105 22.13 -13.02 1.03
N ARG A 106 21.21 -13.49 1.89
CA ARG A 106 21.54 -14.46 2.95
C ARG A 106 22.12 -15.76 2.39
N ASN A 107 21.70 -16.15 1.19
CA ASN A 107 22.16 -17.38 0.53
C ASN A 107 23.38 -17.17 -0.38
N GLY A 108 23.93 -15.96 -0.45
CA GLY A 108 25.10 -15.64 -1.28
C GLY A 108 24.82 -15.51 -2.78
N SER A 109 23.56 -15.47 -3.19
CA SER A 109 23.13 -15.33 -4.60
C SER A 109 22.94 -13.86 -4.97
N ALA A 110 24.00 -13.06 -4.84
CA ALA A 110 23.94 -11.60 -5.03
C ALA A 110 23.42 -11.20 -6.42
N GLU A 111 23.72 -11.98 -7.46
CA GLU A 111 23.28 -11.78 -8.84
C GLU A 111 21.76 -11.89 -9.02
N GLN A 112 21.04 -12.53 -8.10
CA GLN A 112 19.59 -12.71 -8.16
C GLN A 112 18.81 -11.59 -7.44
N VAL A 113 19.49 -10.67 -6.76
CA VAL A 113 18.88 -9.65 -5.90
C VAL A 113 18.24 -8.51 -6.70
N LEU A 114 18.83 -8.13 -7.85
CA LEU A 114 18.43 -6.96 -8.62
C LEU A 114 16.94 -6.94 -8.97
N GLY A 115 16.42 -8.08 -9.47
CA GLY A 115 15.01 -8.22 -9.84
C GLY A 115 14.03 -7.95 -8.69
N PRO A 116 14.04 -8.76 -7.62
CA PRO A 116 13.13 -8.57 -6.49
C PRO A 116 13.36 -7.25 -5.74
N ALA A 117 14.61 -6.84 -5.49
CA ALA A 117 14.87 -5.59 -4.77
C ALA A 117 14.46 -4.36 -5.60
N GLY A 118 14.72 -4.38 -6.92
CA GLY A 118 14.28 -3.33 -7.83
C GLY A 118 12.76 -3.22 -7.93
N ALA A 119 12.04 -4.35 -7.93
CA ALA A 119 10.58 -4.35 -7.90
C ALA A 119 10.04 -3.77 -6.59
N ALA A 120 10.58 -4.19 -5.44
CA ALA A 120 10.21 -3.66 -4.13
C ALA A 120 10.45 -2.15 -4.04
N ALA A 121 11.64 -1.69 -4.44
CA ALA A 121 11.98 -0.26 -4.46
C ALA A 121 11.05 0.54 -5.37
N SER A 122 10.74 0.03 -6.56
CA SER A 122 9.85 0.71 -7.52
C SER A 122 8.42 0.87 -6.99
N ILE A 123 7.91 -0.15 -6.30
CA ILE A 123 6.58 -0.10 -5.66
C ILE A 123 6.62 0.87 -4.47
N ALA A 124 7.58 0.73 -3.58
CA ALA A 124 7.67 1.49 -2.33
C ALA A 124 7.98 2.99 -2.54
N ARG A 125 8.63 3.37 -3.64
CA ARG A 125 8.87 4.78 -4.02
C ARG A 125 7.60 5.54 -4.42
N ARG A 126 6.53 4.84 -4.83
CA ARG A 126 5.31 5.50 -5.34
C ARG A 126 4.55 6.16 -4.18
N PRO A 127 4.11 7.42 -4.31
CA PRO A 127 3.31 8.07 -3.27
C PRO A 127 2.02 7.29 -2.97
N PHE A 128 1.82 6.92 -1.71
CA PHE A 128 0.61 6.26 -1.25
C PHE A 128 -0.47 7.29 -0.86
N LEU A 129 -1.59 7.26 -1.58
CA LEU A 129 -2.76 8.14 -1.39
C LEU A 129 -2.41 9.62 -1.19
N PRO A 130 -1.73 10.28 -2.15
CA PRO A 130 -1.26 11.65 -1.97
C PRO A 130 -2.42 12.63 -1.67
N GLY A 131 -2.18 13.55 -0.72
CA GLY A 131 -3.18 14.53 -0.29
C GLY A 131 -4.31 13.98 0.59
N ILE A 132 -4.20 12.74 1.05
CA ILE A 132 -5.04 12.15 2.10
C ILE A 132 -4.17 11.91 3.32
N ASP A 133 -4.61 12.39 4.47
CA ASP A 133 -3.91 12.27 5.75
C ASP A 133 -4.73 11.40 6.71
N GLY A 134 -4.08 10.79 7.69
CA GLY A 134 -4.73 9.95 8.69
C GLY A 134 -3.82 8.81 9.16
N TYR A 135 -4.00 8.38 10.41
CA TYR A 135 -3.09 7.45 11.09
C TYR A 135 -2.79 6.17 10.30
N TRP A 136 -3.78 5.59 9.62
CA TRP A 136 -3.58 4.39 8.81
C TRP A 136 -2.76 4.66 7.54
N VAL A 137 -3.04 5.78 6.86
CA VAL A 137 -2.29 6.20 5.67
C VAL A 137 -0.83 6.45 6.05
N ASP A 138 -0.60 7.15 7.15
CA ASP A 138 0.74 7.48 7.63
C ASP A 138 1.50 6.24 8.12
N SER A 139 0.80 5.30 8.78
CA SER A 139 1.36 3.99 9.13
C SER A 139 1.79 3.19 7.90
N LEU A 140 0.96 3.14 6.84
CA LEU A 140 1.32 2.47 5.59
C LEU A 140 2.46 3.18 4.84
N ARG A 141 2.46 4.51 4.78
CA ARG A 141 3.59 5.27 4.22
C ARG A 141 4.89 4.97 4.97
N GLY A 142 4.84 4.91 6.30
CA GLY A 142 6.00 4.53 7.11
C GLY A 142 6.46 3.09 6.86
N LYS A 143 5.54 2.14 6.65
CA LYS A 143 5.86 0.77 6.26
C LYS A 143 6.55 0.72 4.89
N LEU A 144 6.01 1.43 3.89
CA LEU A 144 6.58 1.51 2.54
C LEU A 144 7.97 2.16 2.56
N GLN A 145 8.17 3.22 3.34
CA GLN A 145 9.47 3.84 3.49
C GLN A 145 10.51 2.87 4.08
N ARG A 146 10.14 2.09 5.10
CA ARG A 146 11.03 1.03 5.62
C ARG A 146 11.33 -0.07 4.61
N GLN A 147 10.35 -0.46 3.79
CA GLN A 147 10.56 -1.42 2.70
C GLN A 147 11.49 -0.88 1.62
N LEU A 148 11.38 0.42 1.29
CA LEU A 148 12.27 1.09 0.35
C LEU A 148 13.71 1.08 0.85
N LEU A 149 13.95 1.44 2.12
CA LEU A 149 15.28 1.40 2.72
C LEU A 149 15.89 -0.01 2.65
N ARG A 150 15.14 -1.04 3.10
CA ARG A 150 15.58 -2.45 3.00
C ARG A 150 15.93 -2.84 1.56
N ALA A 151 15.13 -2.39 0.58
CA ALA A 151 15.38 -2.69 -0.83
C ALA A 151 16.64 -2.02 -1.37
N LEU A 152 16.89 -0.76 -1.00
CA LEU A 152 18.11 -0.03 -1.38
C LEU A 152 19.35 -0.63 -0.72
N ASP A 153 19.26 -1.05 0.55
CA ASP A 153 20.35 -1.77 1.22
C ASP A 153 20.68 -3.07 0.49
N CYS A 154 19.65 -3.82 0.09
CA CYS A 154 19.83 -5.05 -0.68
C CYS A 154 20.51 -4.80 -2.03
N LEU A 155 20.07 -3.76 -2.75
CA LEU A 155 20.64 -3.38 -4.04
C LEU A 155 22.11 -2.95 -3.90
N SER A 156 22.41 -2.08 -2.94
CA SER A 156 23.78 -1.61 -2.67
C SER A 156 24.71 -2.77 -2.33
N GLU A 157 24.28 -3.67 -1.46
CA GLU A 157 25.11 -4.82 -1.06
C GLU A 157 25.31 -5.81 -2.22
N SER A 158 24.25 -6.10 -2.98
CA SER A 158 24.36 -6.93 -4.19
C SER A 158 25.35 -6.33 -5.20
N GLN A 159 25.22 -5.04 -5.50
CA GLN A 159 26.10 -4.31 -6.42
C GLN A 159 27.57 -4.36 -5.95
N ARG A 160 27.82 -4.20 -4.65
CA ARG A 160 29.16 -4.33 -4.07
C ARG A 160 29.73 -5.74 -4.28
N LEU A 161 28.91 -6.77 -4.08
CA LEU A 161 29.32 -8.18 -4.22
C LEU A 161 29.56 -8.59 -5.68
N VAL A 162 28.80 -8.06 -6.64
CA VAL A 162 28.97 -8.36 -8.08
C VAL A 162 30.03 -7.51 -8.76
N GLY A 163 30.69 -6.59 -8.04
CA GLY A 163 31.80 -5.79 -8.56
C GLY A 163 31.41 -4.45 -9.20
N GLU A 164 30.26 -3.88 -8.83
CA GLU A 164 29.73 -2.60 -9.32
C GLU A 164 29.72 -1.51 -8.22
N PRO A 165 30.89 -1.13 -7.64
CA PRO A 165 30.96 -0.31 -6.43
C PRO A 165 30.45 1.14 -6.63
N MET A 166 30.55 1.70 -7.84
CA MET A 166 30.05 3.06 -8.10
C MET A 166 28.52 3.12 -8.02
N VAL A 167 27.84 2.10 -8.57
CA VAL A 167 26.37 1.99 -8.51
C VAL A 167 25.91 1.73 -7.06
N ALA A 168 26.69 0.96 -6.30
CA ALA A 168 26.45 0.73 -4.87
C ALA A 168 26.47 2.04 -4.07
N VAL A 169 27.47 2.90 -4.30
CA VAL A 169 27.57 4.20 -3.62
C VAL A 169 26.37 5.10 -3.93
N GLU A 170 25.94 5.17 -5.19
CA GLU A 170 24.75 5.95 -5.57
C GLU A 170 23.49 5.45 -4.85
N THR A 171 23.29 4.14 -4.84
CA THR A 171 22.15 3.48 -4.18
C THR A 171 22.17 3.70 -2.66
N ALA A 172 23.32 3.53 -2.01
CA ALA A 172 23.49 3.77 -0.58
C ALA A 172 23.27 5.25 -0.22
N THR A 173 23.71 6.17 -1.08
CA THR A 173 23.50 7.61 -0.88
C THR A 173 22.01 7.96 -0.91
N GLU A 174 21.22 7.31 -1.77
CA GLU A 174 19.76 7.45 -1.75
C GLU A 174 19.15 6.96 -0.43
N ALA A 175 19.58 5.78 0.05
CA ALA A 175 19.10 5.22 1.31
C ALA A 175 19.36 6.17 2.50
N VAL A 176 20.57 6.72 2.60
CA VAL A 176 20.94 7.69 3.65
C VAL A 176 20.08 8.95 3.58
N LYS A 177 19.85 9.50 2.38
CA LYS A 177 18.97 10.67 2.21
C LYS A 177 17.55 10.38 2.70
N LEU A 178 17.03 9.18 2.45
CA LEU A 178 15.70 8.77 2.88
C LEU A 178 15.58 8.53 4.39
N ASP A 179 16.64 8.05 5.04
CA ASP A 179 16.67 7.83 6.48
C ASP A 179 16.79 9.15 7.26
N ASN A 180 17.63 10.09 6.79
CA ASN A 180 17.73 11.43 7.39
C ASN A 180 16.36 12.15 7.37
N LEU A 181 15.63 12.08 6.25
CA LEU A 181 14.28 12.64 6.14
C LEU A 181 13.27 12.00 7.12
N ARG A 182 13.52 10.77 7.57
CA ARG A 182 12.68 10.08 8.56
C ARG A 182 12.97 10.57 9.97
N GLU A 183 14.23 10.73 10.33
CA GLU A 183 14.64 11.23 11.65
C GLU A 183 14.09 12.64 11.88
N GLU A 184 14.17 13.51 10.88
CA GLU A 184 13.60 14.87 10.92
C GLU A 184 12.07 14.86 11.17
N ARG A 185 11.34 13.88 10.60
CA ARG A 185 9.89 13.75 10.78
C ARG A 185 9.46 13.18 12.12
N THR A 186 10.35 12.49 12.84
CA THR A 186 10.03 11.84 14.12
C THR A 186 10.31 12.77 15.31
N ASN A 187 10.96 13.92 15.10
CA ASN A 187 11.37 14.87 16.13
C ASN A 187 10.34 15.99 16.44
N PHE A 188 9.05 15.75 16.23
CA PHE A 188 7.94 16.68 16.55
C PHE A 188 6.91 16.00 17.45
#